data_AF-A0A1H3ZZL4-F1
#
_entry.id   AF-A0A1H3ZZL4-F1
#
_cell.length_a   1.000
_cell.length_b   1.000
_cell.length_c   1.000
_cell.angle_alpha   90.00
_cell.angle_beta   90.00
_cell.angle_gamma   90.00
#
_symmetry.space_group_name_H-M   'P 1'
#
loop_
_entity.id
_entity.type
_entity.pdbx_description
1 polymer ?
#
loop_
_entity_poly.entity_id
_entity_poly.type
_entity_poly.pdbx_seq_one_letter_code
_entity_poly.pdbx_strand_id
1 'polypeptide(L)'
;MRTHQFKLLMLLLVIMSACSKEDTQSIHDEEHLQTTQQSKPLSVDEINAYIEDQLNRNQTFDWKTVSDHMLWSAVYHGNSILTIGYGNEGQSFSEHRSAALETIKEAILKRVETSESYERSKESVVEHEIINVMDVKVESFETIKLLRQTKGVRYLEPNGYNQYHVSMTNRSSSGCDKNGDYINSAHYSTIAPNNAQVSWHFYKHNIPQAWNHSTGSGITVGLIDTGVSQSQTLLNSSGINDGYSSGRFVQKYGTFIDSNWWWSNNYDGPHDKCGHGTAMASTIAAPRNDNGMPVGVAYNSNLVAYRATEDVLLNDYHERKGVSAALTQLGNRSDVKIISMSIGYMWSIGNIKDAVKYAHSKGKLIFAAGGTSTSFTNGYGVIFPATMSETVAVTGVTDGTTYERCDVCHSGSKIDFTIIMEGHNNTSKAPPVLGFYNNERRYTGGSSVATATTAGIAALVWSKHPTWSRTQVLNKLKQASEFYPYRNSSFGYGNINALQAVQ
;
A
#
# COMPACT_ATOMS: atom_id res chain seq x y z
N MET A 1 55.28 87.50 -31.53
CA MET A 1 55.58 86.07 -31.73
C MET A 1 54.43 85.50 -32.58
N ARG A 2 54.55 85.38 -33.91
CA ARG A 2 54.92 84.15 -34.67
C ARG A 2 54.17 82.92 -34.11
N THR A 3 53.28 82.19 -34.81
CA THR A 3 53.39 81.53 -36.14
C THR A 3 52.12 80.69 -36.48
N HIS A 4 51.84 80.51 -37.79
CA HIS A 4 51.43 79.30 -38.56
C HIS A 4 50.32 78.33 -38.08
N GLN A 5 49.24 78.09 -38.87
CA GLN A 5 49.05 77.15 -40.01
C GLN A 5 48.94 75.63 -39.67
N PHE A 6 48.22 74.90 -40.55
CA PHE A 6 48.10 73.45 -40.81
C PHE A 6 46.90 72.72 -40.16
N LYS A 7 45.90 72.26 -40.93
CA LYS A 7 45.77 71.18 -41.95
C LYS A 7 45.37 69.82 -41.36
N LEU A 8 44.18 69.38 -41.77
CA LEU A 8 43.84 68.08 -42.38
C LEU A 8 44.79 66.90 -42.15
N LEU A 9 44.28 65.80 -41.58
CA LEU A 9 44.76 64.45 -41.89
C LEU A 9 43.58 63.45 -41.94
N MET A 10 43.40 62.85 -43.12
CA MET A 10 42.65 61.61 -43.35
C MET A 10 43.32 60.45 -42.61
N LEU A 11 42.52 59.48 -42.15
CA LEU A 11 42.96 58.09 -42.08
C LEU A 11 41.89 57.19 -42.67
N LEU A 12 42.24 56.51 -43.77
CA LEU A 12 41.53 55.35 -44.31
C LEU A 12 41.73 54.16 -43.37
N LEU A 13 40.67 53.38 -43.14
CA LEU A 13 40.78 51.96 -42.79
C LEU A 13 39.70 51.18 -43.53
N VAL A 14 40.17 50.33 -44.43
CA VAL A 14 39.41 49.36 -45.23
C VAL A 14 39.01 48.21 -44.29
N ILE A 15 37.72 47.85 -44.25
CA ILE A 15 37.27 46.56 -43.70
C ILE A 15 36.52 45.84 -44.81
N MET A 16 37.08 44.69 -45.19
CA MET A 16 36.58 43.74 -46.17
C MET A 16 35.35 43.01 -45.63
N SER A 17 34.32 42.87 -46.45
CA SER A 17 33.17 42.00 -46.22
C SER A 17 33.59 40.53 -46.20
N ALA A 18 33.10 39.76 -45.21
CA ALA A 18 33.02 38.31 -45.29
C ALA A 18 31.63 37.88 -44.78
N CYS A 19 30.80 37.39 -45.70
CA CYS A 19 29.60 36.62 -45.37
C CYS A 19 30.04 35.25 -44.85
N SER A 20 29.82 34.95 -43.58
CA SER A 20 29.80 33.57 -43.09
C SER A 20 28.34 33.10 -43.03
N LYS A 21 28.03 32.09 -43.84
CA LYS A 21 26.80 31.30 -43.68
C LYS A 21 26.79 30.74 -42.26
N GLU A 22 25.73 30.99 -41.51
CA GLU A 22 25.46 30.30 -40.25
C GLU A 22 25.33 28.80 -40.52
N ASP A 23 26.13 28.01 -39.81
CA ASP A 23 26.15 26.56 -39.90
C ASP A 23 24.84 25.99 -39.35
N THR A 24 23.90 25.69 -40.25
CA THR A 24 22.77 24.76 -40.03
C THR A 24 23.20 23.36 -39.54
N GLN A 25 24.50 23.09 -39.48
CA GLN A 25 25.07 21.80 -39.10
C GLN A 25 25.16 21.62 -37.58
N SER A 26 25.36 22.68 -36.79
CA SER A 26 25.46 22.57 -35.33
C SER A 26 24.13 22.27 -34.65
N ILE A 27 23.02 22.79 -35.20
CA ILE A 27 21.66 22.52 -34.72
C ILE A 27 21.24 21.08 -35.06
N HIS A 28 21.61 20.60 -36.25
CA HIS A 28 21.37 19.21 -36.65
C HIS A 28 22.23 18.22 -35.86
N ASP A 29 23.48 18.55 -35.52
CA ASP A 29 24.33 17.68 -34.72
C ASP A 29 23.85 17.61 -33.25
N GLU A 30 23.35 18.70 -32.65
CA GLU A 30 22.72 18.68 -31.31
C GLU A 30 21.38 17.93 -31.29
N GLU A 31 20.50 18.11 -32.30
CA GLU A 31 19.27 17.31 -32.45
C GLU A 31 19.58 15.83 -32.70
N HIS A 32 20.60 15.52 -33.51
CA HIS A 32 21.00 14.15 -33.83
C HIS A 32 21.70 13.47 -32.64
N LEU A 33 22.43 14.21 -31.82
CA LEU A 33 22.99 13.73 -30.53
C LEU A 33 21.89 13.50 -29.49
N GLN A 34 20.90 14.39 -29.36
CA GLN A 34 19.75 14.18 -28.47
C GLN A 34 18.89 12.98 -28.89
N THR A 35 18.63 12.80 -30.19
CA THR A 35 17.87 11.65 -30.71
C THR A 35 18.65 10.33 -30.63
N THR A 36 19.97 10.33 -30.81
CA THR A 36 20.78 9.12 -30.58
C THR A 36 20.93 8.78 -29.10
N GLN A 37 20.97 9.76 -28.20
CA GLN A 37 21.07 9.52 -26.74
C GLN A 37 19.75 8.99 -26.13
N GLN A 38 18.59 9.37 -26.70
CA GLN A 38 17.28 8.83 -26.30
C GLN A 38 16.97 7.43 -26.87
N SER A 39 17.80 6.89 -27.78
CA SER A 39 17.61 5.54 -28.34
C SER A 39 17.93 4.40 -27.37
N LYS A 40 18.62 4.68 -26.26
CA LYS A 40 18.98 3.71 -25.22
C LYS A 40 18.19 4.01 -23.93
N PRO A 41 17.71 2.98 -23.22
CA PRO A 41 17.06 3.20 -21.93
C PRO A 41 18.09 3.72 -20.92
N LEU A 42 17.63 4.57 -19.99
CA LEU A 42 18.38 4.91 -18.79
C LEU A 42 18.76 3.64 -18.03
N SER A 43 19.89 3.66 -17.35
CA SER A 43 20.28 2.61 -16.42
C SER A 43 19.37 2.58 -15.19
N VAL A 44 19.36 1.45 -14.50
CA VAL A 44 18.63 1.26 -13.24
C VAL A 44 19.10 2.26 -12.18
N ASP A 45 20.40 2.52 -12.12
CA ASP A 45 20.98 3.49 -11.17
C ASP A 45 20.51 4.92 -11.45
N GLU A 46 20.41 5.32 -12.72
CA GLU A 46 19.88 6.64 -13.11
C GLU A 46 18.40 6.78 -12.76
N ILE A 47 17.59 5.74 -13.00
CA ILE A 47 16.17 5.72 -12.64
C ILE A 47 16.03 5.81 -11.12
N ASN A 48 16.79 5.02 -10.37
CA ASN A 48 16.74 4.98 -8.91
C ASN A 48 17.20 6.30 -8.30
N ALA A 49 18.30 6.88 -8.77
CA ALA A 49 18.77 8.18 -8.32
C ALA A 49 17.71 9.28 -8.54
N TYR A 50 16.98 9.24 -9.66
CA TYR A 50 15.88 10.17 -9.90
C TYR A 50 14.71 9.96 -8.93
N ILE A 51 14.28 8.71 -8.72
CA ILE A 51 13.20 8.38 -7.78
C ILE A 51 13.59 8.85 -6.36
N GLU A 52 14.82 8.55 -5.92
CA GLU A 52 15.33 8.93 -4.60
C GLU A 52 15.36 10.47 -4.43
N ASP A 53 15.83 11.20 -5.44
CA ASP A 53 15.82 12.66 -5.44
C ASP A 53 14.39 13.24 -5.31
N GLN A 54 13.41 12.66 -6.03
CA GLN A 54 12.01 13.08 -5.93
C GLN A 54 11.41 12.78 -4.55
N LEU A 55 11.68 11.59 -4.00
CA LEU A 55 11.20 11.21 -2.68
C LEU A 55 11.81 12.10 -1.57
N ASN A 56 13.10 12.43 -1.68
CA ASN A 56 13.77 13.33 -0.73
C ASN A 56 13.22 14.77 -0.79
N ARG A 57 12.86 15.27 -1.98
CA ARG A 57 12.33 16.63 -2.16
C ARG A 57 10.85 16.75 -1.80
N ASN A 58 10.04 15.78 -2.21
CA ASN A 58 8.58 15.88 -2.22
C ASN A 58 7.87 14.89 -1.28
N GLN A 59 8.60 13.97 -0.64
CA GLN A 59 8.06 12.85 0.16
C GLN A 59 7.12 11.91 -0.62
N THR A 60 7.07 12.03 -1.95
CA THR A 60 6.25 11.21 -2.83
C THR A 60 6.85 11.20 -4.24
N PHE A 61 6.48 10.18 -5.03
CA PHE A 61 6.86 10.03 -6.43
C PHE A 61 5.61 9.69 -7.27
N ASP A 62 5.58 10.08 -8.55
CA ASP A 62 4.50 9.76 -9.48
C ASP A 62 5.04 9.57 -10.90
N TRP A 63 4.80 8.40 -11.49
CA TRP A 63 5.20 8.08 -12.88
C TRP A 63 4.54 8.99 -13.93
N LYS A 64 3.48 9.71 -13.58
CA LYS A 64 2.85 10.70 -14.47
C LYS A 64 3.72 11.93 -14.72
N THR A 65 4.60 12.29 -13.78
CA THR A 65 5.37 13.53 -13.84
C THR A 65 6.73 13.36 -14.50
N VAL A 66 7.16 12.11 -14.71
CA VAL A 66 8.45 11.83 -15.35
C VAL A 66 8.40 12.00 -16.86
N SER A 67 9.57 12.17 -17.49
CA SER A 67 9.68 12.19 -18.95
C SER A 67 9.27 10.87 -19.58
N ASP A 68 8.90 10.91 -20.86
CA ASP A 68 8.55 9.70 -21.62
C ASP A 68 9.72 8.72 -21.66
N HIS A 69 10.96 9.24 -21.75
CA HIS A 69 12.19 8.44 -21.75
C HIS A 69 12.43 7.75 -20.41
N MET A 70 12.18 8.44 -19.29
CA MET A 70 12.25 7.84 -17.95
C MET A 70 11.21 6.73 -17.77
N LEU A 71 9.96 6.98 -18.16
CA LEU A 71 8.90 5.99 -18.07
C LEU A 71 9.21 4.76 -18.94
N TRP A 72 9.59 4.97 -20.20
CA TRP A 72 9.98 3.87 -21.09
C TRP A 72 11.16 3.07 -20.55
N SER A 73 12.18 3.73 -20.01
CA SER A 73 13.34 3.05 -19.43
C SER A 73 12.95 2.17 -18.24
N ALA A 74 12.03 2.64 -17.39
CA ALA A 74 11.49 1.83 -16.29
C ALA A 74 10.63 0.66 -16.79
N VAL A 75 9.85 0.83 -17.85
CA VAL A 75 9.12 -0.28 -18.50
C VAL A 75 10.09 -1.32 -19.06
N TYR A 76 11.16 -0.88 -19.74
CA TYR A 76 12.20 -1.73 -20.28
C TYR A 76 12.86 -2.60 -19.19
N HIS A 77 13.25 -1.99 -18.07
CA HIS A 77 13.82 -2.72 -16.91
C HIS A 77 12.77 -3.47 -16.06
N GLY A 78 11.48 -3.28 -16.35
CA GLY A 78 10.35 -3.92 -15.69
C GLY A 78 9.70 -5.01 -16.54
N ASN A 79 10.50 -5.81 -17.25
CA ASN A 79 10.05 -6.90 -18.13
C ASN A 79 9.08 -6.45 -19.24
N SER A 80 9.20 -5.20 -19.69
CA SER A 80 8.33 -4.60 -20.71
C SER A 80 6.85 -4.54 -20.33
N ILE A 81 6.53 -4.57 -19.03
CA ILE A 81 5.15 -4.53 -18.54
C ILE A 81 4.73 -3.08 -18.31
N LEU A 82 3.77 -2.61 -19.10
CA LEU A 82 3.13 -1.32 -18.90
C LEU A 82 1.67 -1.50 -18.45
N THR A 83 1.35 -0.94 -17.29
CA THR A 83 -0.02 -0.85 -16.80
C THR A 83 -0.67 0.43 -17.33
N ILE A 84 -1.83 0.28 -17.95
CA ILE A 84 -2.65 1.36 -18.51
C ILE A 84 -3.96 1.43 -17.75
N GLY A 85 -4.16 2.52 -17.00
CA GLY A 85 -5.50 2.88 -16.54
C GLY A 85 -6.25 3.60 -17.64
N TYR A 86 -7.43 3.13 -18.03
CA TYR A 86 -8.21 3.70 -19.12
C TYR A 86 -9.62 4.15 -18.68
N GLY A 87 -10.27 4.97 -19.51
CA GLY A 87 -11.59 5.56 -19.25
C GLY A 87 -11.53 7.09 -19.08
N ASN A 88 -12.70 7.72 -18.98
CA ASN A 88 -12.77 9.14 -18.67
C ASN A 88 -12.49 9.39 -17.18
N GLU A 89 -12.37 10.67 -16.80
CA GLU A 89 -12.27 11.06 -15.39
C GLU A 89 -13.43 10.45 -14.58
N GLY A 90 -13.10 9.91 -13.39
CA GLY A 90 -14.06 9.20 -12.53
C GLY A 90 -14.38 7.76 -12.94
N GLN A 91 -14.01 7.31 -14.14
CA GLN A 91 -14.25 5.93 -14.60
C GLN A 91 -13.08 4.99 -14.25
N SER A 92 -12.73 4.90 -12.96
CA SER A 92 -11.66 4.01 -12.48
C SER A 92 -12.03 2.51 -12.47
N PHE A 93 -13.32 2.18 -12.45
CA PHE A 93 -13.82 0.81 -12.39
C PHE A 93 -15.22 0.72 -13.01
N SER A 94 -15.63 -0.50 -13.37
CA SER A 94 -16.96 -0.81 -13.91
C SER A 94 -17.27 -2.29 -13.69
N GLU A 95 -18.36 -2.62 -12.99
CA GLU A 95 -18.86 -4.02 -12.89
C GLU A 95 -19.42 -4.51 -14.24
N HIS A 96 -19.97 -3.57 -15.02
CA HIS A 96 -20.42 -3.80 -16.40
C HIS A 96 -19.91 -2.64 -17.25
N ARG A 97 -19.01 -2.91 -18.20
CA ARG A 97 -18.44 -1.86 -19.06
C ARG A 97 -19.46 -1.40 -20.09
N SER A 98 -19.58 -0.09 -20.27
CA SER A 98 -20.42 0.48 -21.32
C SER A 98 -19.75 0.32 -22.69
N ALA A 99 -20.55 0.34 -23.76
CA ALA A 99 -20.02 0.30 -25.13
C ALA A 99 -18.98 1.43 -25.40
N ALA A 100 -19.18 2.61 -24.81
CA ALA A 100 -18.24 3.72 -24.91
C ALA A 100 -16.90 3.41 -24.23
N LEU A 101 -16.93 2.77 -23.05
CA LEU A 101 -15.73 2.38 -22.32
C LEU A 101 -14.97 1.24 -23.04
N GLU A 102 -15.69 0.26 -23.57
CA GLU A 102 -15.10 -0.79 -24.43
C GLU A 102 -14.48 -0.18 -25.70
N THR A 103 -15.14 0.80 -26.31
CA THR A 103 -14.58 1.52 -27.48
C THR A 103 -13.26 2.22 -27.12
N ILE A 104 -13.16 2.85 -25.95
CA ILE A 104 -11.91 3.46 -25.48
C ILE A 104 -10.83 2.39 -25.30
N LYS A 105 -11.16 1.28 -24.63
CA LYS A 105 -10.24 0.17 -24.38
C LYS A 105 -9.69 -0.41 -25.68
N GLU A 106 -10.56 -0.81 -26.61
CA GLU A 106 -10.19 -1.38 -27.90
C GLU A 106 -9.39 -0.39 -28.75
N ALA A 107 -9.73 0.91 -28.71
CA ALA A 107 -8.98 1.94 -29.42
C ALA A 107 -7.55 2.10 -28.89
N ILE A 108 -7.32 1.94 -27.59
CA ILE A 108 -5.98 1.97 -26.99
C ILE A 108 -5.22 0.69 -27.35
N LEU A 109 -5.83 -0.49 -27.14
CA LEU A 109 -5.20 -1.78 -27.47
C LEU A 109 -4.76 -1.83 -28.94
N LYS A 110 -5.62 -1.37 -29.87
CA LYS A 110 -5.28 -1.37 -31.30
C LYS A 110 -4.08 -0.48 -31.64
N ARG A 111 -3.91 0.64 -30.91
CA ARG A 111 -2.73 1.51 -31.05
C ARG A 111 -1.47 0.81 -30.57
N VAL A 112 -1.54 0.11 -29.44
CA VAL A 112 -0.41 -0.67 -28.92
C VAL A 112 -0.02 -1.77 -29.90
N GLU A 113 -0.98 -2.60 -30.36
CA GLU A 113 -0.74 -3.65 -31.36
C GLU A 113 -0.06 -3.12 -32.62
N THR A 114 -0.53 -1.97 -33.12
CA THR A 114 0.02 -1.34 -34.34
C THR A 114 1.43 -0.80 -34.11
N SER A 115 1.68 -0.16 -32.96
CA SER A 115 2.97 0.45 -32.63
C SER A 115 4.04 -0.59 -32.28
N GLU A 116 3.65 -1.65 -31.58
CA GLU A 116 4.54 -2.74 -31.15
C GLU A 116 4.67 -3.87 -32.19
N SER A 117 3.87 -3.82 -33.27
CA SER A 117 3.86 -4.84 -34.32
C SER A 117 3.58 -6.27 -33.83
N TYR A 118 2.63 -6.43 -32.90
CA TYR A 118 2.14 -7.74 -32.45
C TYR A 118 0.61 -7.84 -32.47
N GLU A 119 0.11 -9.08 -32.49
CA GLU A 119 -1.31 -9.39 -32.22
C GLU A 119 -1.52 -9.72 -30.74
N ARG A 120 -2.64 -9.26 -30.15
CA ARG A 120 -2.95 -9.53 -28.75
C ARG A 120 -3.04 -11.02 -28.45
N SER A 121 -2.47 -11.40 -27.32
CA SER A 121 -2.59 -12.73 -26.74
C SER A 121 -2.58 -12.59 -25.22
N LYS A 122 -2.81 -13.70 -24.50
CA LYS A 122 -2.66 -13.74 -23.04
C LYS A 122 -1.26 -13.32 -22.58
N GLU A 123 -0.24 -13.44 -23.44
CA GLU A 123 1.16 -13.14 -23.11
C GLU A 123 1.52 -11.67 -23.35
N SER A 124 0.67 -10.95 -24.10
CA SER A 124 0.88 -9.53 -24.41
C SER A 124 -0.15 -8.60 -23.77
N VAL A 125 -1.32 -9.12 -23.35
CA VAL A 125 -2.38 -8.32 -22.72
C VAL A 125 -3.04 -9.09 -21.57
N VAL A 126 -3.13 -8.46 -20.40
CA VAL A 126 -3.91 -8.93 -19.25
C VAL A 126 -4.85 -7.83 -18.80
N GLU A 127 -6.15 -8.11 -18.83
CA GLU A 127 -7.18 -7.18 -18.37
C GLU A 127 -7.59 -7.49 -16.93
N HIS A 128 -7.80 -6.46 -16.12
CA HIS A 128 -8.49 -6.63 -14.85
C HIS A 128 -10.01 -6.68 -15.10
N GLU A 129 -10.78 -7.50 -14.38
CA GLU A 129 -12.23 -7.64 -14.62
C GLU A 129 -13.05 -6.40 -14.23
N ILE A 130 -12.81 -5.84 -13.03
CA ILE A 130 -13.62 -4.75 -12.46
C ILE A 130 -12.97 -3.36 -12.59
N ILE A 131 -11.71 -3.20 -12.19
CA ILE A 131 -11.03 -1.90 -12.36
C ILE A 131 -10.67 -1.71 -13.84
N ASN A 132 -10.76 -0.48 -14.34
CA ASN A 132 -10.53 -0.15 -15.75
C ASN A 132 -9.02 -0.01 -16.01
N VAL A 133 -8.35 -1.15 -15.89
CA VAL A 133 -6.90 -1.31 -15.99
C VAL A 133 -6.58 -2.50 -16.86
N MET A 134 -5.55 -2.37 -17.69
CA MET A 134 -4.96 -3.45 -18.46
C MET A 134 -3.45 -3.35 -18.41
N ASP A 135 -2.79 -4.49 -18.38
CA ASP A 135 -1.35 -4.61 -18.49
C ASP A 135 -1.02 -5.07 -19.91
N VAL A 136 -0.08 -4.38 -20.56
CA VAL A 136 0.31 -4.65 -21.94
C VAL A 136 1.82 -4.74 -22.06
N LYS A 137 2.29 -5.59 -22.98
CA LYS A 137 3.70 -5.64 -23.34
C LYS A 137 4.06 -4.42 -24.20
N VAL A 138 5.06 -3.65 -23.78
CA VAL A 138 5.57 -2.46 -24.47
C VAL A 138 7.09 -2.45 -24.47
N GLU A 139 7.69 -2.51 -25.66
CA GLU A 139 9.13 -2.44 -25.87
C GLU A 139 9.53 -1.11 -26.54
N SER A 140 8.63 -0.49 -27.30
CA SER A 140 8.94 0.73 -28.06
C SER A 140 8.76 2.02 -27.26
N PHE A 141 9.75 2.90 -27.34
CA PHE A 141 9.68 4.27 -26.82
C PHE A 141 8.54 5.07 -27.47
N GLU A 142 8.31 4.88 -28.77
CA GLU A 142 7.25 5.59 -29.50
C GLU A 142 5.85 5.21 -29.01
N THR A 143 5.67 3.98 -28.53
CA THR A 143 4.39 3.55 -27.93
C THR A 143 4.10 4.33 -26.66
N ILE A 144 5.10 4.63 -25.82
CA ILE A 144 4.91 5.45 -24.62
C ILE A 144 4.47 6.87 -24.98
N LYS A 145 5.13 7.50 -25.95
CA LYS A 145 4.75 8.84 -26.47
C LYS A 145 3.33 8.85 -27.01
N LEU A 146 3.00 7.86 -27.84
CA LEU A 146 1.67 7.69 -28.42
C LEU A 146 0.60 7.55 -27.33
N LEU A 147 0.82 6.70 -26.33
CA LEU A 147 -0.14 6.44 -25.27
C LEU A 147 -0.38 7.66 -24.37
N ARG A 148 0.66 8.44 -24.06
CA ARG A 148 0.52 9.68 -23.26
C ARG A 148 -0.36 10.74 -23.91
N GLN A 149 -0.43 10.73 -25.24
CA GLN A 149 -1.27 11.65 -26.03
C GLN A 149 -2.65 11.04 -26.35
N THR A 150 -2.88 9.77 -26.00
CA THR A 150 -4.11 9.06 -26.37
C THR A 150 -5.25 9.40 -25.42
N LYS A 151 -6.33 9.97 -25.98
CA LYS A 151 -7.56 10.24 -25.22
C LYS A 151 -8.10 8.95 -24.58
N GLY A 152 -8.46 9.05 -23.30
CA GLY A 152 -8.98 7.93 -22.53
C GLY A 152 -7.92 7.11 -21.80
N VAL A 153 -6.63 7.45 -21.93
CA VAL A 153 -5.58 6.99 -21.02
C VAL A 153 -5.57 7.89 -19.78
N ARG A 154 -5.80 7.31 -18.60
CA ARG A 154 -5.80 8.02 -17.30
C ARG A 154 -4.43 8.04 -16.65
N TYR A 155 -3.65 6.97 -16.82
CA TYR A 155 -2.29 6.83 -16.32
C TYR A 155 -1.55 5.69 -17.03
N LEU A 156 -0.22 5.79 -17.00
CA LEU A 156 0.73 4.78 -17.48
C LEU A 156 1.73 4.53 -16.35
N GLU A 157 1.92 3.27 -15.95
CA GLU A 157 2.83 2.91 -14.86
C GLU A 157 3.67 1.69 -15.26
N PRO A 158 5.00 1.69 -14.99
CA PRO A 158 5.88 0.56 -15.26
C PRO A 158 5.74 -0.45 -14.12
N ASN A 159 4.60 -1.14 -14.06
CA ASN A 159 4.24 -1.93 -12.89
C ASN A 159 5.14 -3.18 -12.69
N GLY A 160 5.89 -3.58 -13.73
CA GLY A 160 6.95 -4.57 -13.61
C GLY A 160 8.27 -4.04 -13.04
N TYR A 161 8.44 -2.72 -12.89
CA TYR A 161 9.65 -2.14 -12.32
C TYR A 161 9.70 -2.36 -10.80
N ASN A 162 10.60 -3.23 -10.38
CA ASN A 162 10.84 -3.62 -8.98
C ASN A 162 12.33 -3.44 -8.57
N GLN A 163 13.13 -2.80 -9.44
CA GLN A 163 14.58 -2.69 -9.30
C GLN A 163 15.06 -1.53 -8.42
N TYR A 164 14.13 -0.76 -7.84
CA TYR A 164 14.48 0.39 -7.01
C TYR A 164 15.46 0.03 -5.88
N HIS A 165 15.46 -1.21 -5.36
CA HIS A 165 16.44 -1.65 -4.34
C HIS A 165 16.73 -3.17 -4.28
N VAL A 166 16.94 -3.86 -5.42
CA VAL A 166 17.37 -5.29 -5.39
C VAL A 166 18.80 -5.47 -4.80
N SER A 167 19.61 -4.41 -4.67
CA SER A 167 21.01 -4.53 -4.26
C SER A 167 21.31 -4.35 -2.75
N MET A 168 20.31 -4.32 -1.87
CA MET A 168 20.53 -4.18 -0.42
C MET A 168 19.83 -5.29 0.39
N THR A 169 20.47 -6.46 0.40
CA THR A 169 20.54 -7.44 1.52
C THR A 169 19.26 -7.84 2.25
N ASN A 170 18.90 -9.12 2.11
CA ASN A 170 18.05 -9.92 3.01
C ASN A 170 16.59 -9.45 3.20
N ARG A 171 15.68 -10.03 2.39
CA ARG A 171 14.20 -9.98 2.53
C ARG A 171 13.66 -10.61 3.84
N SER A 172 14.42 -10.63 4.94
CA SER A 172 14.06 -11.34 6.17
C SER A 172 13.79 -10.43 7.39
N SER A 173 13.62 -9.11 7.22
CA SER A 173 13.36 -8.21 8.36
C SER A 173 12.16 -7.27 8.23
N SER A 174 11.42 -7.27 7.11
CA SER A 174 10.25 -6.38 6.92
C SER A 174 8.99 -6.79 7.71
N GLY A 175 9.06 -7.86 8.52
CA GLY A 175 7.96 -8.36 9.34
C GLY A 175 7.69 -9.86 9.19
N CYS A 176 8.24 -10.49 8.15
CA CYS A 176 8.19 -11.94 7.94
C CYS A 176 9.07 -12.70 8.92
N ASP A 177 8.42 -13.45 9.80
CA ASP A 177 9.07 -14.42 10.67
C ASP A 177 8.03 -15.47 11.07
N LYS A 178 8.45 -16.73 11.07
CA LYS A 178 7.62 -17.87 11.47
C LYS A 178 8.00 -18.40 12.84
N ASN A 179 9.08 -17.89 13.42
CA ASN A 179 9.56 -18.37 14.70
C ASN A 179 8.64 -17.90 15.82
N GLY A 180 8.46 -18.79 16.79
CA GLY A 180 7.84 -18.44 18.06
C GLY A 180 8.81 -17.72 18.98
N ASP A 181 8.27 -16.84 19.81
CA ASP A 181 8.98 -16.10 20.85
C ASP A 181 8.60 -16.60 22.25
N TYR A 182 9.54 -16.45 23.17
CA TYR A 182 9.24 -16.47 24.58
C TYR A 182 8.57 -15.15 25.00
N ILE A 183 7.31 -15.23 25.45
CA ILE A 183 6.56 -14.05 25.91
C ILE A 183 6.79 -13.83 27.41
N ASN A 184 7.24 -12.63 27.76
CA ASN A 184 7.36 -12.19 29.15
C ASN A 184 5.96 -12.11 29.77
N SER A 185 5.77 -12.76 30.92
CA SER A 185 4.49 -12.78 31.63
C SER A 185 4.00 -11.39 32.07
N ALA A 186 4.88 -10.38 32.14
CA ALA A 186 4.50 -8.99 32.38
C ALA A 186 3.83 -8.31 31.16
N HIS A 187 3.93 -8.91 29.97
CA HIS A 187 3.41 -8.34 28.71
C HIS A 187 2.00 -8.85 28.36
N TYR A 188 1.41 -9.69 29.20
CA TYR A 188 0.00 -10.06 29.08
C TYR A 188 -0.59 -10.25 30.47
N SER A 189 -1.91 -10.28 30.51
CA SER A 189 -2.67 -10.83 31.64
C SER A 189 -3.55 -11.96 31.11
N THR A 190 -4.22 -12.68 32.00
CA THR A 190 -5.19 -13.69 31.60
C THR A 190 -6.60 -13.24 31.98
N ILE A 191 -7.59 -13.65 31.18
CA ILE A 191 -8.99 -13.36 31.46
C ILE A 191 -9.75 -14.65 31.83
N ALA A 192 -10.43 -14.62 32.97
CA ALA A 192 -11.24 -15.74 33.46
C ALA A 192 -12.51 -15.94 32.61
N PRO A 193 -13.06 -17.16 32.53
CA PRO A 193 -12.59 -18.37 33.21
C PRO A 193 -11.58 -19.19 32.40
N ASN A 194 -11.32 -18.86 31.14
CA ASN A 194 -10.55 -19.71 30.23
C ASN A 194 -9.07 -19.32 30.04
N ASN A 195 -8.61 -18.31 30.78
CA ASN A 195 -7.22 -17.89 30.86
C ASN A 195 -6.59 -17.46 29.52
N ALA A 196 -7.40 -17.08 28.52
CA ALA A 196 -6.89 -16.48 27.28
C ALA A 196 -5.98 -15.28 27.61
N GLN A 197 -4.87 -15.14 26.88
CA GLN A 197 -3.86 -14.12 27.14
C GLN A 197 -4.28 -12.79 26.51
N VAL A 198 -4.61 -11.81 27.36
CA VAL A 198 -4.93 -10.44 26.96
C VAL A 198 -3.64 -9.63 26.92
N SER A 199 -3.29 -9.17 25.72
CA SER A 199 -2.09 -8.35 25.50
C SER A 199 -2.12 -7.07 26.34
N TRP A 200 -0.97 -6.66 26.90
CA TRP A 200 -0.85 -5.46 27.73
C TRP A 200 -1.45 -4.20 27.08
N HIS A 201 -1.29 -4.07 25.75
CA HIS A 201 -1.72 -2.87 25.03
C HIS A 201 -3.24 -2.75 24.94
N PHE A 202 -3.98 -3.85 25.10
CA PHE A 202 -5.44 -3.81 25.10
C PHE A 202 -5.98 -2.95 26.25
N TYR A 203 -5.30 -2.94 27.39
CA TYR A 203 -5.67 -2.12 28.54
C TYR A 203 -5.41 -0.63 28.32
N LYS A 204 -4.42 -0.28 27.49
CA LYS A 204 -4.16 1.12 27.10
C LYS A 204 -5.30 1.69 26.24
N HIS A 205 -6.10 0.83 25.63
CA HIS A 205 -7.25 1.18 24.79
C HIS A 205 -8.60 0.76 25.39
N ASN A 206 -8.65 0.31 26.66
CA ASN A 206 -9.85 -0.18 27.34
C ASN A 206 -10.63 -1.27 26.57
N ILE A 207 -9.95 -2.11 25.79
CA ILE A 207 -10.57 -3.19 25.01
C ILE A 207 -11.26 -4.22 25.91
N PRO A 208 -10.67 -4.71 27.02
CA PRO A 208 -11.32 -5.71 27.87
C PRO A 208 -12.63 -5.21 28.49
N GLN A 209 -12.71 -3.93 28.85
CA GLN A 209 -13.94 -3.32 29.34
C GLN A 209 -14.98 -3.16 28.23
N ALA A 210 -14.55 -2.87 27.00
CA ALA A 210 -15.43 -2.79 25.84
C ALA A 210 -16.14 -4.14 25.55
N TRP A 211 -15.50 -5.27 25.88
CA TRP A 211 -16.09 -6.61 25.72
C TRP A 211 -17.37 -6.85 26.53
N ASN A 212 -17.63 -6.06 27.58
CA ASN A 212 -18.91 -6.10 28.30
C ASN A 212 -20.09 -5.51 27.47
N HIS A 213 -19.79 -4.76 26.41
CA HIS A 213 -20.77 -4.11 25.56
C HIS A 213 -20.83 -4.72 24.16
N SER A 214 -19.69 -5.16 23.63
CA SER A 214 -19.57 -5.74 22.29
C SER A 214 -18.28 -6.56 22.15
N THR A 215 -18.38 -7.68 21.45
CA THR A 215 -17.25 -8.60 21.19
C THR A 215 -16.89 -8.69 19.70
N GLY A 216 -17.54 -7.88 18.86
CA GLY A 216 -17.38 -7.92 17.40
C GLY A 216 -18.27 -8.94 16.69
N SER A 217 -19.20 -9.59 17.41
CA SER A 217 -20.09 -10.62 16.86
C SER A 217 -20.89 -10.12 15.65
N GLY A 218 -20.99 -10.96 14.62
CA GLY A 218 -21.74 -10.67 13.40
C GLY A 218 -21.06 -9.71 12.41
N ILE A 219 -19.89 -9.16 12.74
CA ILE A 219 -19.12 -8.30 11.83
C ILE A 219 -18.00 -9.11 11.19
N THR A 220 -17.88 -9.03 9.87
CA THR A 220 -16.79 -9.67 9.14
C THR A 220 -15.69 -8.65 8.81
N VAL A 221 -14.48 -8.98 9.23
CA VAL A 221 -13.25 -8.25 8.90
C VAL A 221 -12.52 -8.97 7.79
N GLY A 222 -12.29 -8.26 6.68
CA GLY A 222 -11.41 -8.67 5.60
C GLY A 222 -9.95 -8.34 5.95
N LEU A 223 -9.04 -9.30 5.80
CA LEU A 223 -7.60 -9.09 5.94
C LEU A 223 -6.95 -9.29 4.58
N ILE A 224 -6.18 -8.30 4.10
CA ILE A 224 -5.33 -8.44 2.91
C ILE A 224 -3.89 -8.37 3.39
N ASP A 225 -3.18 -9.49 3.32
CA ASP A 225 -1.84 -9.64 3.88
C ASP A 225 -1.13 -10.85 3.24
N THR A 226 -0.12 -11.42 3.90
CA THR A 226 0.63 -12.58 3.42
C THR A 226 -0.12 -13.91 3.53
N GLY A 227 -1.34 -13.90 4.06
CA GLY A 227 -2.20 -15.07 4.27
C GLY A 227 -2.42 -15.40 5.74
N VAL A 228 -3.03 -16.55 6.03
CA VAL A 228 -3.13 -17.08 7.40
C VAL A 228 -2.62 -18.51 7.43
N SER A 229 -1.72 -18.81 8.37
CA SER A 229 -1.09 -20.11 8.53
C SER A 229 -2.15 -21.21 8.61
N GLN A 230 -1.89 -22.32 7.90
CA GLN A 230 -2.70 -23.53 8.02
C GLN A 230 -2.42 -24.25 9.35
N SER A 231 -1.21 -24.08 9.87
CA SER A 231 -0.70 -24.76 11.07
C SER A 231 -1.12 -24.11 12.39
N GLN A 232 -1.77 -22.94 12.35
CA GLN A 232 -2.32 -22.25 13.52
C GLN A 232 -3.83 -22.53 13.65
N THR A 233 -4.20 -23.58 14.37
CA THR A 233 -5.58 -24.11 14.42
C THR A 233 -6.60 -23.16 15.02
N LEU A 234 -6.17 -22.25 15.91
CA LEU A 234 -7.05 -21.21 16.48
C LEU A 234 -7.50 -20.17 15.45
N LEU A 235 -6.87 -20.12 14.27
CA LEU A 235 -7.29 -19.28 13.14
C LEU A 235 -7.85 -20.12 11.98
N ASN A 236 -8.35 -21.33 12.27
CA ASN A 236 -8.95 -22.26 11.32
C ASN A 236 -10.42 -22.50 11.67
N SER A 237 -11.17 -23.16 10.78
CA SER A 237 -12.57 -23.53 11.04
C SER A 237 -12.74 -24.39 12.30
N SER A 238 -11.72 -25.17 12.67
CA SER A 238 -11.73 -26.03 13.86
C SER A 238 -11.51 -25.29 15.18
N GLY A 239 -10.84 -24.13 15.17
CA GLY A 239 -10.42 -23.43 16.40
C GLY A 239 -10.89 -21.98 16.51
N ILE A 240 -11.42 -21.37 15.45
CA ILE A 240 -11.91 -19.97 15.50
C ILE A 240 -13.09 -19.79 16.47
N ASN A 241 -13.80 -20.87 16.80
CA ASN A 241 -14.87 -20.93 17.80
C ASN A 241 -14.39 -21.60 19.11
N ASP A 242 -13.08 -21.57 19.41
CA ASP A 242 -12.57 -22.10 20.65
C ASP A 242 -12.98 -21.21 21.85
N GLY A 243 -13.29 -21.88 22.95
CA GLY A 243 -13.56 -21.25 24.22
C GLY A 243 -14.77 -20.33 24.26
N TYR A 244 -14.54 -19.08 24.66
CA TYR A 244 -15.56 -18.05 24.78
C TYR A 244 -15.93 -17.39 23.45
N SER A 245 -15.45 -17.96 22.33
CA SER A 245 -15.76 -17.50 20.98
C SER A 245 -16.78 -18.44 20.34
N SER A 246 -17.82 -17.91 19.70
CA SER A 246 -18.84 -18.76 19.07
C SER A 246 -19.59 -18.04 17.95
N GLY A 247 -20.24 -18.83 17.08
CA GLY A 247 -21.12 -18.31 16.03
C GLY A 247 -20.39 -17.52 14.93
N ARG A 248 -19.09 -17.78 14.74
CA ARG A 248 -18.24 -17.07 13.79
C ARG A 248 -17.55 -18.02 12.81
N PHE A 249 -17.04 -17.47 11.72
CA PHE A 249 -16.30 -18.23 10.72
C PHE A 249 -14.95 -17.59 10.38
N VAL A 250 -14.08 -18.41 9.79
CA VAL A 250 -12.89 -17.97 9.07
C VAL A 250 -12.90 -18.54 7.66
N GLN A 251 -12.63 -17.69 6.67
CA GLN A 251 -12.41 -18.09 5.28
C GLN A 251 -11.06 -17.55 4.80
N LYS A 252 -10.31 -18.36 4.04
CA LYS A 252 -8.97 -18.03 3.56
C LYS A 252 -8.95 -18.17 2.04
N TYR A 253 -8.52 -17.13 1.34
CA TYR A 253 -8.40 -17.05 -0.12
C TYR A 253 -6.99 -16.62 -0.52
N GLY A 254 -6.60 -16.90 -1.76
CA GLY A 254 -5.31 -16.48 -2.33
C GLY A 254 -5.53 -15.73 -3.62
N THR A 255 -4.86 -14.59 -3.77
CA THR A 255 -4.80 -13.78 -5.00
C THR A 255 -3.38 -13.46 -5.42
N PHE A 256 -2.39 -13.79 -4.58
CA PHE A 256 -0.98 -13.72 -4.95
C PHE A 256 -0.63 -14.79 -5.98
N ILE A 257 0.26 -14.44 -6.91
CA ILE A 257 0.72 -15.30 -8.00
C ILE A 257 2.24 -15.42 -7.87
N ASP A 258 2.71 -16.62 -7.62
CA ASP A 258 4.14 -16.95 -7.55
C ASP A 258 4.60 -17.47 -8.91
N SER A 259 4.95 -16.55 -9.83
CA SER A 259 5.35 -16.90 -11.19
C SER A 259 6.25 -15.87 -11.84
N ASN A 260 7.28 -16.34 -12.55
CA ASN A 260 8.12 -15.50 -13.41
C ASN A 260 7.37 -14.97 -14.64
N TRP A 261 6.20 -15.53 -14.96
CA TRP A 261 5.39 -15.13 -16.10
C TRP A 261 4.31 -14.15 -15.63
N TRP A 262 4.37 -12.90 -16.06
CA TRP A 262 3.44 -11.85 -15.60
C TRP A 262 1.99 -12.10 -16.03
N TRP A 263 1.79 -12.84 -17.12
CA TRP A 263 0.47 -13.29 -17.57
C TRP A 263 -0.08 -14.51 -16.83
N SER A 264 0.67 -15.07 -15.88
CA SER A 264 0.15 -16.14 -15.04
C SER A 264 -1.12 -15.66 -14.31
N ASN A 265 -2.06 -16.58 -14.15
CA ASN A 265 -3.27 -16.42 -13.36
C ASN A 265 -3.41 -17.54 -12.31
N ASN A 266 -2.32 -18.28 -12.06
CA ASN A 266 -2.31 -19.37 -11.09
C ASN A 266 -1.94 -18.85 -9.70
N TYR A 267 -2.93 -18.79 -8.80
CA TYR A 267 -2.71 -18.36 -7.43
C TYR A 267 -1.91 -19.39 -6.63
N ASP A 268 -1.04 -18.91 -5.74
CA ASP A 268 -0.15 -19.77 -4.95
C ASP A 268 -0.79 -20.37 -3.69
N GLY A 269 -2.10 -20.17 -3.53
CA GLY A 269 -2.93 -20.65 -2.44
C GLY A 269 -3.20 -19.60 -1.35
N PRO A 270 -4.01 -19.93 -0.33
CA PRO A 270 -4.46 -18.98 0.68
C PRO A 270 -3.55 -18.92 1.93
N HIS A 271 -2.56 -19.80 2.01
CA HIS A 271 -1.82 -20.07 3.24
C HIS A 271 -0.61 -19.16 3.40
N ASP A 272 -0.43 -18.65 4.60
CA ASP A 272 0.67 -17.77 4.93
C ASP A 272 2.03 -18.45 4.70
N LYS A 273 2.94 -17.75 4.02
CA LYS A 273 4.33 -18.17 3.82
C LYS A 273 5.34 -17.24 4.50
N CYS A 274 4.88 -16.21 5.20
CA CYS A 274 5.69 -15.16 5.81
C CYS A 274 5.50 -15.10 7.34
N GLY A 275 4.26 -15.22 7.82
CA GLY A 275 3.89 -15.15 9.23
C GLY A 275 3.30 -13.82 9.68
N HIS A 276 3.47 -12.77 8.88
CA HIS A 276 2.93 -11.45 9.17
C HIS A 276 1.39 -11.45 9.16
N GLY A 277 0.77 -12.00 8.12
CA GLY A 277 -0.69 -12.09 8.03
C GLY A 277 -1.32 -12.93 9.14
N THR A 278 -0.64 -13.99 9.59
CA THR A 278 -1.07 -14.78 10.76
C THR A 278 -1.07 -13.95 12.04
N ALA A 279 -0.04 -13.13 12.27
CA ALA A 279 0.02 -12.21 13.40
C ALA A 279 -1.10 -11.17 13.34
N MET A 280 -1.36 -10.57 12.17
CA MET A 280 -2.44 -9.58 12.00
C MET A 280 -3.82 -10.20 12.20
N ALA A 281 -4.06 -11.40 11.66
CA ALA A 281 -5.29 -12.16 11.89
C ALA A 281 -5.50 -12.46 13.38
N SER A 282 -4.42 -12.80 14.10
CA SER A 282 -4.46 -13.00 15.55
C SER A 282 -4.86 -11.72 16.28
N THR A 283 -4.24 -10.58 15.98
CA THR A 283 -4.55 -9.30 16.61
C THR A 283 -6.01 -8.91 16.41
N ILE A 284 -6.54 -9.09 15.19
CA ILE A 284 -7.94 -8.74 14.90
C ILE A 284 -8.87 -9.70 15.65
N ALA A 285 -8.66 -11.01 15.51
CA ALA A 285 -9.75 -11.97 15.61
C ALA A 285 -9.36 -13.32 16.25
N ALA A 286 -8.18 -13.48 16.87
CA ALA A 286 -7.90 -14.72 17.61
C ALA A 286 -9.00 -14.99 18.65
N PRO A 287 -9.45 -16.25 18.78
CA PRO A 287 -10.51 -16.60 19.71
C PRO A 287 -10.06 -16.32 21.15
N ARG A 288 -11.03 -15.97 22.00
CA ARG A 288 -10.88 -16.03 23.45
C ARG A 288 -10.90 -17.51 23.84
N ASN A 289 -9.76 -18.14 23.66
CA ASN A 289 -9.54 -19.59 23.71
C ASN A 289 -9.31 -20.12 25.13
N ASP A 290 -9.39 -21.44 25.26
CA ASP A 290 -9.23 -22.18 26.52
C ASP A 290 -7.82 -22.77 26.69
N ASN A 291 -6.94 -22.48 25.74
CA ASN A 291 -5.58 -23.01 25.67
C ASN A 291 -4.54 -22.08 26.32
N GLY A 292 -4.97 -20.97 26.93
CA GLY A 292 -4.07 -19.96 27.47
C GLY A 292 -3.24 -19.26 26.40
N MET A 293 -3.79 -19.08 25.19
CA MET A 293 -3.13 -18.42 24.06
C MET A 293 -3.63 -16.98 23.88
N PRO A 294 -2.89 -16.11 23.15
CA PRO A 294 -3.31 -14.74 22.85
C PRO A 294 -4.70 -14.64 22.22
N VAL A 295 -5.49 -13.67 22.68
CA VAL A 295 -6.84 -13.33 22.15
C VAL A 295 -6.79 -12.06 21.29
N GLY A 296 -7.63 -12.01 20.26
CA GLY A 296 -7.78 -10.84 19.38
C GLY A 296 -8.72 -9.78 19.96
N VAL A 297 -8.66 -8.57 19.40
CA VAL A 297 -9.47 -7.43 19.84
C VAL A 297 -10.97 -7.71 19.67
N ALA A 298 -11.36 -8.25 18.51
CA ALA A 298 -12.74 -8.59 18.18
C ALA A 298 -12.89 -10.11 18.10
N TYR A 299 -12.72 -10.78 19.25
CA TYR A 299 -12.69 -12.25 19.36
C TYR A 299 -14.00 -12.97 18.98
N ASN A 300 -15.07 -12.26 18.62
CA ASN A 300 -16.28 -12.85 18.04
C ASN A 300 -16.58 -12.40 16.60
N SER A 301 -15.70 -11.64 15.95
CA SER A 301 -15.89 -11.20 14.56
C SER A 301 -15.64 -12.32 13.54
N ASN A 302 -16.28 -12.32 12.39
CA ASN A 302 -15.86 -13.22 11.31
C ASN A 302 -14.56 -12.73 10.67
N LEU A 303 -13.75 -13.64 10.14
CA LEU A 303 -12.50 -13.31 9.46
C LEU A 303 -12.51 -13.82 8.01
N VAL A 304 -12.23 -12.95 7.05
CA VAL A 304 -12.00 -13.33 5.66
C VAL A 304 -10.61 -12.87 5.27
N ALA A 305 -9.66 -13.79 5.17
CA ALA A 305 -8.26 -13.46 4.87
C ALA A 305 -7.92 -13.74 3.40
N TYR A 306 -7.17 -12.85 2.79
CA TYR A 306 -6.60 -12.96 1.46
C TYR A 306 -5.08 -12.95 1.56
N ARG A 307 -4.44 -14.01 1.08
CA ARG A 307 -3.03 -14.00 0.72
C ARG A 307 -2.87 -13.24 -0.59
N ALA A 308 -2.44 -11.99 -0.50
CA ALA A 308 -2.28 -11.09 -1.64
C ALA A 308 -0.83 -10.71 -1.90
N THR A 309 0.05 -10.88 -0.91
CA THR A 309 1.47 -10.51 -1.01
C THR A 309 2.38 -11.62 -0.49
N GLU A 310 3.64 -11.62 -0.93
CA GLU A 310 4.68 -12.47 -0.37
C GLU A 310 5.23 -11.87 0.94
N ASP A 311 5.40 -10.55 0.95
CA ASP A 311 5.88 -9.73 2.08
C ASP A 311 4.94 -8.52 2.31
N VAL A 312 5.29 -7.58 3.18
CA VAL A 312 4.49 -6.39 3.50
C VAL A 312 4.69 -5.22 2.52
N LEU A 313 5.74 -5.29 1.70
CA LEU A 313 6.08 -4.27 0.71
C LEU A 313 5.52 -4.64 -0.66
N LEU A 314 4.84 -3.71 -1.33
CA LEU A 314 4.22 -3.92 -2.63
C LEU A 314 5.23 -3.77 -3.79
N ASN A 315 6.34 -4.51 -3.72
CA ASN A 315 7.45 -4.31 -4.65
C ASN A 315 7.29 -5.11 -5.95
N ASP A 316 6.65 -6.27 -5.90
CA ASP A 316 6.49 -7.15 -7.06
C ASP A 316 5.18 -6.90 -7.85
N TYR A 317 5.23 -7.13 -9.16
CA TYR A 317 4.08 -6.97 -10.06
C TYR A 317 2.87 -7.81 -9.64
N HIS A 318 3.09 -9.10 -9.29
CA HIS A 318 2.02 -10.01 -8.91
C HIS A 318 1.46 -9.69 -7.53
N GLU A 319 2.26 -9.14 -6.61
CA GLU A 319 1.76 -8.59 -5.34
C GLU A 319 0.77 -7.45 -5.58
N ARG A 320 1.12 -6.51 -6.45
CA ARG A 320 0.27 -5.35 -6.76
C ARG A 320 -1.05 -5.76 -7.41
N LYS A 321 -1.01 -6.76 -8.30
CA LYS A 321 -2.19 -7.38 -8.92
C LYS A 321 -3.01 -8.17 -7.89
N GLY A 322 -2.35 -8.94 -7.03
CA GLY A 322 -2.98 -9.74 -5.98
C GLY A 322 -3.74 -8.88 -4.97
N VAL A 323 -3.20 -7.74 -4.57
CA VAL A 323 -3.87 -6.76 -3.69
C VAL A 323 -5.07 -6.13 -4.38
N SER A 324 -4.94 -5.74 -5.67
CA SER A 324 -6.06 -5.20 -6.45
C SER A 324 -7.21 -6.20 -6.58
N ALA A 325 -6.89 -7.48 -6.82
CA ALA A 325 -7.87 -8.57 -6.85
C ALA A 325 -8.52 -8.80 -5.47
N ALA A 326 -7.75 -8.83 -4.38
CA ALA A 326 -8.29 -9.01 -3.03
C ALA A 326 -9.24 -7.87 -2.63
N LEU A 327 -8.88 -6.62 -2.93
CA LEU A 327 -9.74 -5.44 -2.69
C LEU A 327 -11.06 -5.52 -3.45
N THR A 328 -11.03 -5.92 -4.72
CA THR A 328 -12.25 -6.04 -5.54
C THR A 328 -13.12 -7.22 -5.10
N GLN A 329 -12.53 -8.37 -4.79
CA GLN A 329 -13.26 -9.53 -4.27
C GLN A 329 -13.88 -9.24 -2.89
N LEU A 330 -13.14 -8.62 -1.96
CA LEU A 330 -13.69 -8.18 -0.67
C LEU A 330 -14.75 -7.08 -0.85
N GLY A 331 -14.58 -6.18 -1.83
CA GLY A 331 -15.58 -5.18 -2.19
C GLY A 331 -16.93 -5.80 -2.56
N ASN A 332 -16.92 -6.93 -3.27
CA ASN A 332 -18.12 -7.66 -3.70
C ASN A 332 -18.82 -8.44 -2.58
N ARG A 333 -18.12 -8.69 -1.48
CA ARG A 333 -18.67 -9.46 -0.36
C ARG A 333 -19.58 -8.60 0.50
N SER A 334 -20.88 -8.87 0.50
CA SER A 334 -21.87 -8.12 1.29
C SER A 334 -21.70 -8.30 2.80
N ASP A 335 -21.13 -9.44 3.22
CA ASP A 335 -20.85 -9.80 4.60
C ASP A 335 -19.63 -9.06 5.19
N VAL A 336 -18.69 -8.61 4.35
CA VAL A 336 -17.50 -7.86 4.77
C VAL A 336 -17.84 -6.39 4.99
N LYS A 337 -17.51 -5.85 6.17
CA LYS A 337 -17.70 -4.42 6.51
C LYS A 337 -16.39 -3.64 6.59
N ILE A 338 -15.35 -4.31 7.10
CA ILE A 338 -14.04 -3.71 7.38
C ILE A 338 -12.98 -4.43 6.54
N ILE A 339 -12.01 -3.70 6.02
CA ILE A 339 -10.81 -4.25 5.38
C ILE A 339 -9.60 -3.71 6.14
N SER A 340 -8.70 -4.59 6.58
CA SER A 340 -7.43 -4.25 7.21
C SER A 340 -6.29 -4.58 6.25
N MET A 341 -5.41 -3.61 6.00
CA MET A 341 -4.25 -3.73 5.12
C MET A 341 -2.99 -3.26 5.84
N SER A 342 -2.16 -4.20 6.26
CA SER A 342 -0.88 -3.92 6.91
C SER A 342 0.28 -4.02 5.91
N ILE A 343 0.09 -3.39 4.75
CA ILE A 343 0.99 -3.42 3.59
C ILE A 343 1.13 -2.03 2.99
N GLY A 344 2.22 -1.75 2.29
CA GLY A 344 2.36 -0.43 1.65
C GLY A 344 3.54 -0.25 0.70
N TYR A 345 3.63 0.96 0.14
CA TYR A 345 4.67 1.39 -0.79
C TYR A 345 4.87 2.91 -0.72
N MET A 346 6.09 3.43 -0.99
CA MET A 346 6.35 4.87 -0.79
C MET A 346 5.58 5.78 -1.74
N TRP A 347 5.09 5.26 -2.86
CA TRP A 347 4.29 6.02 -3.80
C TRP A 347 3.03 5.27 -4.24
N SER A 348 2.11 6.00 -4.86
CA SER A 348 0.84 5.44 -5.28
C SER A 348 1.01 4.44 -6.42
N ILE A 349 0.25 3.36 -6.36
CA ILE A 349 0.16 2.34 -7.41
C ILE A 349 -1.26 2.40 -7.97
N GLY A 350 -1.39 2.63 -9.28
CA GLY A 350 -2.64 2.99 -9.95
C GLY A 350 -3.73 1.93 -9.85
N ASN A 351 -3.38 0.65 -10.06
CA ASN A 351 -4.36 -0.44 -9.99
C ASN A 351 -4.91 -0.63 -8.56
N ILE A 352 -4.05 -0.56 -7.55
CA ILE A 352 -4.46 -0.62 -6.14
C ILE A 352 -5.29 0.62 -5.77
N LYS A 353 -4.91 1.81 -6.25
CA LYS A 353 -5.67 3.05 -6.03
C LYS A 353 -7.10 2.92 -6.56
N ASP A 354 -7.27 2.39 -7.76
CA ASP A 354 -8.58 2.17 -8.37
C ASP A 354 -9.37 1.06 -7.63
N ALA A 355 -8.69 0.02 -7.13
CA ALA A 355 -9.31 -1.06 -6.35
C ALA A 355 -9.74 -0.61 -4.94
N VAL A 356 -8.97 0.27 -4.28
CA VAL A 356 -9.35 0.90 -3.00
C VAL A 356 -10.60 1.75 -3.21
N LYS A 357 -10.65 2.56 -4.28
CA LYS A 357 -11.84 3.35 -4.63
C LYS A 357 -13.06 2.46 -4.86
N TYR A 358 -12.87 1.33 -5.54
CA TYR A 358 -13.93 0.34 -5.73
C TYR A 358 -14.46 -0.20 -4.40
N ALA A 359 -13.59 -0.76 -3.55
CA ALA A 359 -14.00 -1.29 -2.25
C ALA A 359 -14.65 -0.21 -1.37
N HIS A 360 -14.11 1.01 -1.37
CA HIS A 360 -14.68 2.14 -0.66
C HIS A 360 -16.10 2.49 -1.18
N SER A 361 -16.33 2.43 -2.50
CA SER A 361 -17.66 2.65 -3.10
C SER A 361 -18.67 1.57 -2.72
N LYS A 362 -18.21 0.35 -2.42
CA LYS A 362 -19.03 -0.76 -1.89
C LYS A 362 -19.26 -0.66 -0.37
N GLY A 363 -18.94 0.49 0.23
CA GLY A 363 -19.22 0.80 1.64
C GLY A 363 -18.22 0.22 2.64
N LYS A 364 -17.06 -0.29 2.19
CA LYS A 364 -16.05 -0.87 3.08
C LYS A 364 -15.32 0.22 3.87
N LEU A 365 -15.10 -0.02 5.16
CA LEU A 365 -14.19 0.76 6.00
C LEU A 365 -12.79 0.18 5.89
N ILE A 366 -11.87 0.92 5.30
CA ILE A 366 -10.56 0.40 4.93
C ILE A 366 -9.50 1.03 5.85
N PHE A 367 -8.83 0.22 6.66
CA PHE A 367 -7.70 0.64 7.48
C PHE A 367 -6.40 0.26 6.79
N ALA A 368 -5.47 1.20 6.74
CA ALA A 368 -4.16 1.02 6.13
C ALA A 368 -3.05 1.48 7.06
N ALA A 369 -1.97 0.70 7.10
CA ALA A 369 -0.77 1.00 7.87
C ALA A 369 -0.12 2.30 7.38
N GLY A 370 0.09 3.24 8.30
CA GLY A 370 0.70 4.53 7.99
C GLY A 370 2.15 4.44 7.52
N GLY A 371 2.81 3.32 7.77
CA GLY A 371 4.18 3.03 7.37
C GLY A 371 4.99 2.56 8.56
N THR A 372 5.87 1.61 8.29
CA THR A 372 6.87 1.13 9.24
C THR A 372 8.23 1.27 8.57
N SER A 373 9.13 2.08 9.12
CA SER A 373 10.54 2.21 8.79
C SER A 373 11.19 0.83 8.82
N THR A 374 11.38 0.29 7.63
CA THR A 374 12.36 -0.75 7.32
C THR A 374 13.64 -0.05 6.87
N SER A 375 14.66 -0.80 6.42
CA SER A 375 15.76 -0.19 5.67
C SER A 375 15.28 0.63 4.46
N PHE A 376 14.08 0.35 3.94
CA PHE A 376 13.52 0.91 2.70
C PHE A 376 12.60 2.13 2.90
N THR A 377 11.95 2.25 4.06
CA THR A 377 10.95 3.30 4.32
C THR A 377 11.41 4.35 5.33
N ASN A 378 12.62 4.21 5.90
CA ASN A 378 13.14 5.11 6.92
C ASN A 378 13.23 6.57 6.40
N GLY A 379 12.67 7.52 7.15
CA GLY A 379 12.70 8.95 6.82
C GLY A 379 11.55 9.45 5.93
N TYR A 380 10.68 8.57 5.44
CA TYR A 380 9.51 8.98 4.65
C TYR A 380 8.27 9.25 5.50
N GLY A 381 7.37 10.09 4.98
CA GLY A 381 6.07 10.35 5.58
C GLY A 381 5.12 9.15 5.48
N VAL A 382 3.82 9.38 5.70
CA VAL A 382 2.80 8.32 5.57
C VAL A 382 2.84 7.71 4.15
N ILE A 383 2.79 6.38 4.05
CA ILE A 383 2.94 5.66 2.77
C ILE A 383 1.60 5.24 2.14
N PHE A 384 1.62 4.89 0.86
CA PHE A 384 0.44 4.36 0.16
C PHE A 384 0.13 2.93 0.63
N PRO A 385 -1.16 2.51 0.78
CA PRO A 385 -2.39 3.25 0.48
C PRO A 385 -2.95 4.10 1.64
N ALA A 386 -2.25 4.21 2.78
CA ALA A 386 -2.71 5.04 3.90
C ALA A 386 -2.76 6.54 3.59
N THR A 387 -2.09 7.00 2.52
CA THR A 387 -2.21 8.39 2.04
C THR A 387 -3.53 8.71 1.35
N MET A 388 -4.33 7.71 0.98
CA MET A 388 -5.59 7.90 0.26
C MET A 388 -6.71 8.40 1.19
N SER A 389 -7.57 9.28 0.67
CA SER A 389 -8.77 9.74 1.41
C SER A 389 -9.80 8.66 1.70
N GLU A 390 -9.77 7.59 0.93
CA GLU A 390 -10.67 6.43 1.00
C GLU A 390 -10.21 5.42 2.07
N THR A 391 -9.02 5.58 2.64
CA THR A 391 -8.48 4.75 3.70
C THR A 391 -8.40 5.53 5.01
N VAL A 392 -8.29 4.79 6.11
CA VAL A 392 -8.02 5.31 7.44
C VAL A 392 -6.59 4.94 7.79
N ALA A 393 -5.74 5.95 7.93
CA ALA A 393 -4.32 5.77 8.19
C ALA A 393 -4.07 5.55 9.69
N VAL A 394 -3.38 4.47 10.04
CA VAL A 394 -3.12 4.12 11.45
C VAL A 394 -1.63 3.94 11.70
N THR A 395 -1.13 4.47 12.82
CA THR A 395 0.26 4.28 13.23
C THR A 395 0.41 3.90 14.71
N GLY A 396 1.61 3.52 15.13
CA GLY A 396 1.91 3.10 16.50
C GLY A 396 2.63 4.18 17.31
N VAL A 397 2.37 4.18 18.61
CA VAL A 397 3.04 5.03 19.62
C VAL A 397 3.54 4.19 20.79
N THR A 398 4.44 4.76 21.58
CA THR A 398 5.00 4.11 22.78
C THR A 398 4.05 4.25 23.98
N ASP A 399 4.28 3.48 25.05
CA ASP A 399 3.52 3.55 26.31
C ASP A 399 4.09 4.55 27.34
N GLY A 400 4.93 5.47 26.88
CA GLY A 400 5.55 6.53 27.67
C GLY A 400 4.59 7.60 28.18
N THR A 401 5.13 8.54 28.94
CA THR A 401 4.38 9.69 29.46
C THR A 401 4.20 10.79 28.44
N THR A 402 5.02 10.80 27.39
CA THR A 402 4.97 11.68 26.22
C THR A 402 4.37 10.95 25.02
N TYR A 403 3.72 11.71 24.13
CA TYR A 403 3.06 11.16 22.95
C TYR A 403 4.07 10.90 21.82
N GLU A 404 4.80 9.79 21.94
CA GLU A 404 5.92 9.46 21.06
C GLU A 404 5.57 8.36 20.06
N ARG A 405 5.94 8.58 18.80
CA ARG A 405 5.84 7.58 17.74
C ARG A 405 6.67 6.35 18.12
N CYS A 406 6.19 5.15 17.81
CA CYS A 406 6.99 3.93 17.95
C CYS A 406 8.26 4.02 17.09
N ASP A 407 9.37 3.38 17.48
CA ASP A 407 10.70 3.55 16.87
C ASP A 407 10.68 3.43 15.34
N VAL A 408 9.97 2.43 14.85
CA VAL A 408 9.86 2.12 13.42
C VAL A 408 8.61 2.68 12.76
N CYS A 409 7.71 3.38 13.44
CA CYS A 409 6.45 3.82 12.82
C CYS A 409 6.62 5.06 11.93
N HIS A 410 5.71 5.36 11.02
CA HIS A 410 5.66 6.66 10.34
C HIS A 410 4.64 7.58 11.02
N SER A 411 4.82 8.89 10.92
CA SER A 411 3.82 9.87 11.39
C SER A 411 3.67 11.00 10.38
N GLY A 412 2.62 11.80 10.53
CA GLY A 412 2.39 12.96 9.68
C GLY A 412 0.92 13.29 9.49
N SER A 413 0.66 14.30 8.66
CA SER A 413 -0.66 14.91 8.50
C SER A 413 -1.71 13.99 7.90
N LYS A 414 -1.34 12.83 7.36
CA LYS A 414 -2.28 11.82 6.86
C LYS A 414 -2.74 10.82 7.90
N ILE A 415 -2.05 10.67 9.04
CA ILE A 415 -2.45 9.74 10.12
C ILE A 415 -3.80 10.13 10.72
N ASP A 416 -4.74 9.19 10.79
CA ASP A 416 -6.05 9.39 11.43
C ASP A 416 -6.08 8.95 12.89
N PHE A 417 -5.41 7.85 13.22
CA PHE A 417 -5.41 7.28 14.57
C PHE A 417 -4.05 6.72 14.96
N THR A 418 -3.83 6.58 16.26
CA THR A 418 -2.69 5.84 16.80
C THR A 418 -3.13 4.71 17.74
N ILE A 419 -2.24 3.75 17.94
CA ILE A 419 -2.36 2.71 18.97
C ILE A 419 -1.06 2.68 19.80
N ILE A 420 -1.19 2.71 21.12
CA ILE A 420 -0.08 2.43 22.04
C ILE A 420 0.25 0.96 21.91
N MET A 421 1.44 0.64 21.42
CA MET A 421 1.83 -0.76 21.16
C MET A 421 3.32 -1.03 21.30
N GLU A 422 4.12 -0.05 21.70
CA GLU A 422 5.54 -0.25 21.97
C GLU A 422 5.89 0.22 23.38
N GLY A 423 6.79 -0.50 24.04
CA GLY A 423 7.32 -0.08 25.32
C GLY A 423 8.29 1.08 25.19
N HIS A 424 8.08 2.15 25.94
CA HIS A 424 9.04 3.25 26.01
C HIS A 424 10.38 2.77 26.60
N ASN A 425 11.49 3.46 26.27
CA ASN A 425 12.87 3.18 26.74
C ASN A 425 13.39 1.78 26.37
N ASN A 426 13.02 1.27 25.19
CA ASN A 426 13.52 -0.01 24.66
C ASN A 426 13.32 -1.19 25.64
N THR A 427 12.17 -1.23 26.31
CA THR A 427 11.80 -2.31 27.25
C THR A 427 11.51 -3.64 26.54
N SER A 428 11.69 -3.72 25.22
CA SER A 428 11.33 -4.86 24.36
C SER A 428 9.85 -5.27 24.48
N LYS A 429 9.00 -4.38 25.02
CA LYS A 429 7.59 -4.64 25.27
C LYS A 429 6.81 -4.37 23.98
N ALA A 430 6.27 -5.44 23.41
CA ALA A 430 5.44 -5.43 22.21
C ALA A 430 4.21 -6.33 22.40
N PRO A 431 3.15 -6.19 21.60
CA PRO A 431 1.98 -7.06 21.64
C PRO A 431 2.32 -8.53 21.41
N PRO A 432 2.03 -9.43 22.39
CA PRO A 432 1.97 -10.86 22.10
C PRO A 432 0.75 -11.23 21.27
N VAL A 433 0.96 -12.10 20.28
CA VAL A 433 -0.04 -12.67 19.38
C VAL A 433 0.19 -14.17 19.19
N LEU A 434 -0.75 -14.88 18.56
CA LEU A 434 -0.54 -16.25 18.12
C LEU A 434 0.66 -16.32 17.15
N GLY A 435 1.52 -17.33 17.33
CA GLY A 435 2.62 -17.64 16.42
C GLY A 435 2.15 -18.35 15.15
N PHE A 436 3.12 -18.67 14.28
CA PHE A 436 2.84 -19.30 12.99
C PHE A 436 2.36 -20.75 13.14
N TYR A 437 2.90 -21.50 14.11
CA TYR A 437 2.48 -22.86 14.43
C TYR A 437 1.64 -22.91 15.72
N ASN A 438 0.94 -24.03 15.92
CA ASN A 438 0.18 -24.29 17.14
C ASN A 438 1.04 -24.14 18.40
N ASN A 439 0.44 -23.62 19.47
CA ASN A 439 1.06 -23.41 20.78
C ASN A 439 2.21 -22.39 20.82
N GLU A 440 2.56 -21.80 19.67
CA GLU A 440 3.52 -20.71 19.61
C GLU A 440 2.86 -19.36 19.85
N ARG A 441 3.67 -18.47 20.41
CA ARG A 441 3.35 -17.06 20.58
C ARG A 441 4.43 -16.27 19.86
N ARG A 442 4.13 -15.04 19.49
CA ARG A 442 5.10 -14.15 18.85
C ARG A 442 4.85 -12.71 19.30
N TYR A 443 5.90 -11.92 19.39
CA TYR A 443 5.77 -10.47 19.47
C TYR A 443 5.55 -9.88 18.07
N THR A 444 4.66 -8.91 17.98
CA THR A 444 4.45 -8.13 16.76
C THR A 444 4.39 -6.64 17.09
N GLY A 445 4.71 -5.80 16.11
CA GLY A 445 4.87 -4.36 16.28
C GLY A 445 4.65 -3.60 14.97
N GLY A 446 5.10 -2.34 14.96
CA GLY A 446 4.95 -1.43 13.82
C GLY A 446 3.51 -0.97 13.56
N SER A 447 3.34 -0.15 12.52
CA SER A 447 2.00 0.33 12.13
C SER A 447 1.04 -0.81 11.74
N SER A 448 1.56 -2.00 11.43
CA SER A 448 0.80 -3.23 11.16
C SER A 448 -0.10 -3.61 12.35
N VAL A 449 0.47 -3.80 13.55
CA VAL A 449 -0.33 -4.19 14.72
C VAL A 449 -1.31 -3.08 15.12
N ALA A 450 -0.93 -1.81 14.97
CA ALA A 450 -1.82 -0.68 15.20
C ALA A 450 -3.05 -0.71 14.27
N THR A 451 -2.83 -1.01 12.98
CA THR A 451 -3.89 -1.13 11.97
C THR A 451 -4.84 -2.28 12.30
N ALA A 452 -4.29 -3.47 12.61
CA ALA A 452 -5.05 -4.64 13.00
C ALA A 452 -5.86 -4.42 14.28
N THR A 453 -5.26 -3.79 15.31
CA THR A 453 -5.95 -3.43 16.55
C THR A 453 -7.11 -2.46 16.27
N THR A 454 -6.88 -1.44 15.44
CA THR A 454 -7.93 -0.46 15.07
C THR A 454 -9.07 -1.10 14.29
N ALA A 455 -8.78 -2.00 13.34
CA ALA A 455 -9.79 -2.76 12.62
C ALA A 455 -10.64 -3.63 13.58
N GLY A 456 -10.00 -4.23 14.59
CA GLY A 456 -10.70 -4.93 15.67
C GLY A 456 -11.61 -4.02 16.49
N ILE A 457 -11.13 -2.84 16.93
CA ILE A 457 -11.95 -1.88 17.67
C ILE A 457 -13.15 -1.43 16.82
N ALA A 458 -12.94 -1.16 15.53
CA ALA A 458 -14.02 -0.82 14.61
C ALA A 458 -15.07 -1.93 14.50
N ALA A 459 -14.66 -3.20 14.53
CA ALA A 459 -15.59 -4.33 14.56
C ALA A 459 -16.40 -4.39 15.87
N LEU A 460 -15.81 -4.03 17.01
CA LEU A 460 -16.55 -3.90 18.28
C LEU A 460 -17.64 -2.82 18.16
N VAL A 461 -17.30 -1.64 17.64
CA VAL A 461 -18.25 -0.54 17.44
C VAL A 461 -19.37 -0.95 16.48
N TRP A 462 -19.01 -1.54 15.35
CA TRP A 462 -20.00 -1.92 14.34
C TRP A 462 -20.91 -3.06 14.80
N SER A 463 -20.40 -4.00 15.62
CA SER A 463 -21.20 -5.08 16.19
C SER A 463 -22.23 -4.55 17.19
N LYS A 464 -21.87 -3.50 17.94
CA LYS A 464 -22.81 -2.79 18.82
C LYS A 464 -23.91 -2.07 18.03
N HIS A 465 -23.57 -1.59 16.83
CA HIS A 465 -24.46 -0.81 15.97
C HIS A 465 -24.49 -1.36 14.54
N PRO A 466 -25.08 -2.55 14.31
CA PRO A 466 -24.96 -3.27 13.02
C PRO A 466 -25.61 -2.54 11.84
N THR A 467 -26.53 -1.60 12.12
CA THR A 467 -27.21 -0.78 11.10
C THR A 467 -26.44 0.48 10.71
N TRP A 468 -25.34 0.79 11.41
CA TRP A 468 -24.55 1.96 11.09
C TRP A 468 -23.84 1.83 9.74
N SER A 469 -23.71 2.98 9.08
CA SER A 469 -22.81 3.18 7.96
C SER A 469 -21.35 3.23 8.43
N ARG A 470 -20.43 3.01 7.47
CA ARG A 470 -19.00 3.26 7.67
C ARG A 470 -18.72 4.61 8.32
N THR A 471 -19.37 5.66 7.83
CA THR A 471 -19.13 7.05 8.29
C THR A 471 -19.52 7.21 9.75
N GLN A 472 -20.62 6.61 10.19
CA GLN A 472 -21.05 6.65 11.60
C GLN A 472 -20.06 5.91 12.50
N VAL A 473 -19.58 4.73 12.09
CA VAL A 473 -18.54 3.99 12.82
C VAL A 473 -17.25 4.79 12.91
N LEU A 474 -16.77 5.34 11.79
CA LEU A 474 -15.56 6.17 11.77
C LEU A 474 -15.69 7.41 12.65
N ASN A 475 -16.84 8.08 12.62
CA ASN A 475 -17.08 9.25 13.47
C ASN A 475 -17.13 8.89 14.95
N LYS A 476 -17.68 7.72 15.31
CA LYS A 476 -17.67 7.24 16.68
C LYS A 476 -16.26 6.90 17.16
N LEU A 477 -15.42 6.31 16.31
CA LEU A 477 -14.00 6.11 16.61
C LEU A 477 -13.32 7.46 16.89
N LYS A 478 -13.51 8.46 16.03
CA LYS A 478 -12.97 9.83 16.23
C LYS A 478 -13.42 10.42 17.57
N GLN A 479 -14.72 10.36 17.88
CA GLN A 479 -15.28 10.89 19.13
C GLN A 479 -14.73 10.22 20.40
N ALA A 480 -14.27 8.97 20.27
CA ALA A 480 -13.68 8.20 21.35
C ALA A 480 -12.15 8.29 21.38
N SER A 481 -11.54 9.18 20.58
CA SER A 481 -10.09 9.33 20.51
C SER A 481 -9.58 10.50 21.34
N GLU A 482 -8.34 10.36 21.82
CA GLU A 482 -7.69 11.25 22.78
C GLU A 482 -7.68 12.74 22.42
N PHE A 483 -7.51 13.10 21.14
CA PHE A 483 -7.40 14.49 20.71
C PHE A 483 -8.72 15.12 20.26
N TYR A 484 -9.80 14.34 20.13
CA TYR A 484 -11.09 14.86 19.69
C TYR A 484 -11.60 16.02 20.58
N PRO A 485 -12.17 17.11 20.00
CA PRO A 485 -12.55 17.28 18.60
C PRO A 485 -11.42 17.78 17.67
N TYR A 486 -10.21 17.96 18.18
CA TYR A 486 -9.08 18.51 17.43
C TYR A 486 -8.18 17.39 16.89
N ARG A 487 -7.51 17.67 15.78
CA ARG A 487 -6.60 16.72 15.14
C ARG A 487 -5.17 17.16 15.35
N ASN A 488 -4.33 16.28 15.86
CA ASN A 488 -2.89 16.46 15.88
C ASN A 488 -2.31 16.36 14.45
N SER A 489 -1.34 17.20 14.13
CA SER A 489 -0.72 17.27 12.80
C SER A 489 0.09 16.02 12.42
N SER A 490 0.51 15.21 13.39
CA SER A 490 1.34 14.03 13.19
C SER A 490 0.64 12.72 13.56
N PHE A 491 -0.34 12.79 14.47
CA PHE A 491 -0.98 11.62 15.10
C PHE A 491 -2.50 11.56 14.95
N GLY A 492 -3.09 12.44 14.14
CA GLY A 492 -4.52 12.39 13.88
C GLY A 492 -5.36 12.69 15.12
N TYR A 493 -6.44 11.93 15.32
CA TYR A 493 -7.27 12.01 16.51
C TYR A 493 -6.66 11.31 17.72
N GLY A 494 -5.54 10.61 17.53
CA GLY A 494 -4.79 9.94 18.59
C GLY A 494 -5.33 8.57 18.97
N ASN A 495 -5.05 8.16 20.21
CA ASN A 495 -5.37 6.82 20.71
C ASN A 495 -6.88 6.64 20.86
N ILE A 496 -7.40 5.52 20.37
CA ILE A 496 -8.83 5.20 20.47
C ILE A 496 -9.12 4.54 21.82
N ASN A 497 -10.13 5.04 22.54
CA ASN A 497 -10.69 4.40 23.71
C ASN A 497 -11.83 3.46 23.28
N ALA A 498 -11.58 2.16 23.20
CA ALA A 498 -12.55 1.17 22.73
C ALA A 498 -13.83 1.14 23.58
N LEU A 499 -13.72 1.32 24.90
CA LEU A 499 -14.88 1.35 25.79
C LEU A 499 -15.79 2.53 25.46
N GLN A 500 -15.25 3.74 25.33
CA GLN A 500 -16.03 4.93 24.94
C GLN A 500 -16.61 4.80 23.52
N ALA A 501 -15.94 4.06 22.64
CA ALA A 501 -16.40 3.83 21.29
C ALA A 501 -17.64 2.91 21.21
N VAL A 502 -17.86 2.03 22.20
CA VAL A 502 -18.99 1.07 22.24
C VAL A 502 -20.10 1.45 23.23
N GLN A 503 -19.97 2.59 23.92
CA GLN A 503 -21.00 3.21 24.76
C GLN A 503 -21.78 4.25 23.96
#